data_AF-A0ABD0RZG6-F1
#
_entry.id   AF-A0ABD0RZG6-F1
#
_cell.length_a   1.000
_cell.length_b   1.000
_cell.length_c   1.000
_cell.angle_alpha   90.00
_cell.angle_beta   90.00
_cell.angle_gamma   90.00
#
_symmetry.space_group_name_H-M   'P 1'
#
loop_
_entity.id
_entity.type
_entity.pdbx_description
1 polymer ?
#
loop_
_entity_poly.entity_id
_entity_poly.type
_entity_poly.pdbx_seq_one_letter_code
_entity_poly.pdbx_strand_id
1 'polypeptide(L)'
;ATKWCDDGIYLLASQPVDKCQSQDGAESALQEIERYLETANQHKLTDLNGIWRDYESVLTQDLRDQVDKVFQKQLSMQEMFEKRRVSLKKLAAKQTRPVQPVAPRPEAIIKSPMSSPG
;
A
#
# COMPACT_ATOMS: atom_id res chain seq x y z
N ALA A 1 -6.68 -15.99 -13.55
CA ALA A 1 -6.01 -14.71 -13.82
C ALA A 1 -6.87 -13.49 -13.46
N THR A 2 -8.01 -13.23 -14.12
CA THR A 2 -8.81 -12.01 -13.88
C THR A 2 -9.30 -11.82 -12.45
N LYS A 3 -9.86 -12.88 -11.85
CA LYS A 3 -10.33 -12.86 -10.45
C LYS A 3 -9.21 -12.54 -9.45
N TRP A 4 -8.03 -13.12 -9.64
CA TRP A 4 -6.86 -12.80 -8.81
C TRP A 4 -6.44 -11.33 -8.98
N CYS A 5 -6.51 -10.79 -10.19
CA CYS A 5 -6.25 -9.35 -10.36
C CYS A 5 -7.30 -8.50 -9.61
N ASP A 6 -8.58 -8.86 -9.67
CA ASP A 6 -9.66 -8.15 -8.97
C ASP A 6 -9.52 -8.22 -7.45
N ASP A 7 -9.28 -9.43 -6.92
CA ASP A 7 -9.12 -9.66 -5.49
C ASP A 7 -7.88 -8.90 -4.96
N GLY A 8 -6.79 -8.82 -5.73
CA GLY A 8 -5.60 -8.05 -5.37
C GLY A 8 -5.84 -6.53 -5.41
N ILE A 9 -6.59 -6.01 -6.39
CA ILE A 9 -6.98 -4.59 -6.41
C ILE A 9 -7.87 -4.28 -5.21
N TYR A 10 -8.82 -5.17 -4.90
CA TYR A 10 -9.70 -5.03 -3.76
C TYR A 10 -8.92 -5.05 -2.44
N LEU A 11 -7.89 -5.90 -2.32
CA LEU A 11 -6.98 -5.92 -1.17
C LEU A 11 -6.40 -4.53 -0.91
N LEU A 12 -5.83 -3.91 -1.95
CA LEU A 12 -5.24 -2.58 -1.84
C LEU A 12 -6.26 -1.51 -1.45
N ALA A 13 -7.46 -1.56 -2.05
CA ALA A 13 -8.53 -0.61 -1.77
C ALA A 13 -9.10 -0.77 -0.35
N SER A 14 -9.04 -1.98 0.21
CA SER A 14 -9.57 -2.31 1.53
C SER A 14 -8.60 -1.97 2.67
N GLN A 15 -7.38 -1.52 2.38
CA GLN A 15 -6.40 -1.21 3.42
C GLN A 15 -6.78 0.08 4.17
N PRO A 16 -7.03 0.01 5.49
CA PRO A 16 -7.42 1.18 6.27
C PRO A 16 -6.26 2.18 6.38
N VAL A 17 -6.48 3.40 5.88
CA VAL A 17 -5.46 4.46 5.81
C VAL A 17 -5.01 4.90 7.20
N ASP A 18 -5.93 4.95 8.16
CA ASP A 18 -5.69 5.28 9.56
C ASP A 18 -4.75 4.28 10.23
N LYS A 19 -5.00 2.97 10.10
CA LYS A 19 -4.16 1.94 10.73
C LYS A 19 -2.75 1.93 10.15
N CYS A 20 -2.61 2.14 8.83
CA CYS A 20 -1.32 2.17 8.14
C CYS A 20 -0.41 3.34 8.55
N GLN A 21 -0.89 4.31 9.35
CA GLN A 21 -0.04 5.40 9.87
C GLN A 21 0.84 4.94 11.04
N SER A 22 0.43 3.87 11.73
CA SER A 22 1.25 3.23 12.74
C SER A 22 2.28 2.30 12.10
N GLN A 23 3.41 2.09 12.78
CA GLN A 23 4.42 1.13 12.33
C GLN A 23 3.81 -0.28 12.18
N ASP A 24 3.15 -0.78 13.24
CA ASP A 24 2.50 -2.10 13.25
C ASP A 24 1.47 -2.27 12.12
N GLY A 25 0.60 -1.27 11.93
CA GLY A 25 -0.38 -1.32 10.84
C GLY A 25 0.25 -1.24 9.45
N ALA A 26 1.35 -0.50 9.28
CA ALA A 26 2.10 -0.47 8.03
C ALA A 26 2.80 -1.81 7.74
N GLU A 27 3.38 -2.44 8.76
CA GLU A 27 4.01 -3.77 8.66
C GLU A 27 2.98 -4.86 8.36
N SER A 28 1.84 -4.84 9.04
CA SER A 28 0.74 -5.77 8.81
C SER A 28 0.20 -5.69 7.38
N ALA A 29 -0.06 -4.47 6.90
CA ALA A 29 -0.49 -4.22 5.52
C ALA A 29 0.56 -4.65 4.47
N LEU A 30 1.84 -4.56 4.81
CA LEU A 30 2.94 -4.99 3.94
C LEU A 30 3.01 -6.52 3.86
N GLN A 31 2.88 -7.21 5.00
CA GLN A 31 2.86 -8.67 5.06
C GLN A 31 1.67 -9.27 4.31
N GLU A 32 0.50 -8.64 4.41
CA GLU A 32 -0.69 -9.07 3.68
C GLU A 32 -0.47 -9.00 2.16
N ILE A 33 0.14 -7.90 1.69
CA ILE A 33 0.54 -7.74 0.29
C ILE A 33 1.55 -8.83 -0.13
N GLU A 34 2.56 -9.11 0.68
CA GLU A 34 3.58 -10.12 0.36
C GLU A 34 3.00 -11.53 0.28
N ARG A 35 2.18 -11.91 1.27
CA ARG A 35 1.44 -13.18 1.26
C ARG A 35 0.54 -13.31 0.04
N TYR A 36 -0.12 -12.21 -0.36
CA TYR A 36 -0.94 -12.22 -1.56
C TYR A 36 -0.11 -12.50 -2.82
N LEU A 37 1.05 -11.87 -2.95
CA LEU A 37 1.96 -12.06 -4.08
C LEU A 37 2.57 -13.46 -4.14
N GLU A 38 2.72 -14.17 -3.02
CA GLU A 38 3.15 -15.59 -3.01
C GLU A 38 2.16 -16.49 -3.77
N THR A 39 0.87 -16.16 -3.76
CA THR A 39 -0.16 -16.88 -4.52
C THR A 39 -0.10 -16.61 -6.03
N ALA A 40 0.73 -15.66 -6.48
CA ALA A 40 0.83 -15.28 -7.89
C ALA A 40 1.25 -16.45 -8.78
N ASN A 41 2.14 -17.33 -8.31
CA ASN A 41 2.62 -18.47 -9.10
C ASN A 41 1.51 -19.43 -9.54
N GLN A 42 0.38 -19.47 -8.82
CA GLN A 42 -0.78 -20.31 -9.12
C GLN A 42 -1.82 -19.61 -10.00
N HIS A 43 -1.78 -18.28 -10.09
CA HIS A 43 -2.87 -17.48 -10.67
C HIS A 43 -2.46 -16.51 -11.79
N LYS A 44 -1.15 -16.26 -11.93
CA LYS A 44 -0.53 -15.36 -12.90
C LYS A 44 -0.45 -16.06 -14.27
N LEU A 45 -0.75 -15.31 -15.33
CA LEU A 45 -0.36 -15.72 -16.68
C LEU A 45 1.13 -15.38 -16.83
N THR A 46 1.96 -16.41 -16.75
CA THR A 46 3.43 -16.29 -16.82
C THR A 46 4.00 -16.49 -18.22
N ASP A 47 3.28 -17.19 -19.10
CA ASP A 47 3.75 -17.47 -20.45
C ASP A 47 2.69 -17.12 -21.51
N LEU A 48 2.60 -15.83 -21.85
CA LEU A 48 1.80 -15.43 -23.01
C LEU A 48 2.31 -16.10 -24.27
N ASN A 49 3.63 -16.09 -24.51
CA ASN A 49 4.20 -16.59 -25.77
C ASN A 49 3.91 -18.07 -26.00
N GLY A 50 3.88 -18.89 -24.95
CA GLY A 50 3.39 -20.27 -24.99
C GLY A 50 1.93 -20.34 -25.40
N ILE A 51 1.05 -19.54 -24.77
CA ILE A 51 -0.37 -19.49 -25.14
C ILE A 51 -0.56 -19.05 -26.60
N TRP A 52 0.18 -18.05 -27.07
CA TRP A 52 0.12 -17.59 -28.45
C TRP A 52 0.57 -18.66 -29.44
N ARG A 53 1.64 -19.41 -29.11
CA ARG A 53 2.13 -20.54 -29.93
C ARG A 53 1.15 -21.70 -29.94
N ASP A 54 0.62 -22.09 -28.79
CA ASP A 54 -0.20 -23.29 -28.65
C ASP A 54 -1.59 -23.12 -29.28
N TYR A 55 -2.08 -21.88 -29.34
CA TYR A 55 -3.40 -21.57 -29.88
C TYR A 55 -3.35 -20.76 -31.18
N GLU A 56 -2.18 -20.63 -31.83
CA GLU A 56 -1.99 -19.80 -33.03
C GLU A 56 -3.01 -20.09 -34.13
N SER A 57 -3.38 -21.37 -34.29
CA SER A 57 -4.30 -21.86 -35.32
C SER A 57 -5.80 -21.68 -34.98
N VAL A 58 -6.14 -21.37 -33.73
CA VAL A 58 -7.52 -21.29 -33.22
C VAL A 58 -7.85 -19.94 -32.56
N LEU A 59 -6.83 -19.11 -32.29
CA LEU A 59 -6.95 -17.78 -31.71
C LEU A 59 -7.61 -16.83 -32.71
N THR A 60 -8.89 -16.56 -32.51
CA THR A 60 -9.56 -15.42 -33.13
C THR A 60 -9.02 -14.12 -32.57
N GLN A 61 -9.19 -13.02 -33.33
CA GLN A 61 -8.73 -11.69 -32.90
C GLN A 61 -9.38 -11.25 -31.57
N ASP A 62 -10.65 -11.60 -31.35
CA ASP A 62 -11.33 -11.34 -30.08
C ASP A 62 -10.66 -12.02 -28.87
N LEU A 63 -10.18 -13.25 -29.03
CA LEU A 63 -9.53 -13.98 -27.94
C LEU A 63 -8.13 -13.40 -27.64
N ARG A 64 -7.41 -12.94 -28.67
CA ARG A 64 -6.14 -12.21 -28.53
C ARG A 64 -6.34 -10.94 -27.70
N ASP A 65 -7.35 -10.14 -28.06
CA ASP A 65 -7.70 -8.92 -27.32
C ASP A 65 -8.08 -9.20 -25.85
N GLN A 66 -8.73 -10.33 -25.58
CA GLN A 66 -9.05 -10.73 -24.20
C GLN A 66 -7.79 -11.10 -23.40
N VAL A 67 -6.86 -11.85 -23.98
CA VAL A 67 -5.60 -12.22 -23.32
C VAL A 67 -4.77 -10.97 -23.02
N ASP A 68 -4.66 -10.04 -23.97
CA ASP A 68 -3.96 -8.77 -23.76
C ASP A 68 -4.60 -7.94 -22.66
N LYS A 69 -5.94 -7.85 -22.60
CA LYS A 69 -6.66 -7.15 -21.51
C LYS A 69 -6.34 -7.74 -20.15
N VAL A 70 -6.31 -9.07 -20.02
CA VAL A 70 -5.98 -9.74 -18.75
C VAL A 70 -4.53 -9.44 -18.37
N PHE A 71 -3.62 -9.44 -19.33
CA PHE A 71 -2.21 -9.13 -19.08
C PHE A 71 -1.99 -7.68 -18.65
N GLN A 72 -2.62 -6.72 -19.33
CA GLN A 72 -2.57 -5.31 -18.95
C GLN A 72 -3.11 -5.08 -17.53
N LYS A 73 -4.22 -5.76 -17.18
CA LYS A 73 -4.77 -5.71 -15.83
C LYS A 73 -3.78 -6.26 -14.78
N GLN A 74 -3.09 -7.35 -15.11
CA GLN A 74 -2.08 -7.95 -14.24
C GLN A 74 -0.89 -7.00 -14.02
N LEU A 75 -0.40 -6.35 -15.08
CA LEU A 75 0.66 -5.34 -14.99
C LEU A 75 0.24 -4.14 -14.13
N SER A 76 -0.95 -3.60 -14.40
CA SER A 76 -1.49 -2.46 -13.64
C SER A 76 -1.62 -2.79 -12.15
N MET A 77 -2.13 -3.97 -11.80
CA MET A 77 -2.18 -4.41 -10.41
C MET A 77 -0.78 -4.52 -9.80
N GLN A 78 0.18 -5.12 -10.51
CA GLN A 78 1.56 -5.27 -10.03
C GLN A 78 2.21 -3.90 -9.75
N GLU A 79 1.99 -2.90 -10.60
CA GLU A 79 2.44 -1.52 -10.35
C GLU A 79 1.80 -0.89 -9.11
N MET A 80 0.50 -1.10 -8.90
CA MET A 80 -0.20 -0.59 -7.72
C MET A 80 0.34 -1.23 -6.43
N PHE A 81 0.59 -2.53 -6.46
CA PHE A 81 1.25 -3.24 -5.37
C PHE A 81 2.62 -2.64 -5.06
N GLU A 82 3.46 -2.40 -6.08
CA GLU A 82 4.80 -1.85 -5.86
C GLU A 82 4.75 -0.44 -5.28
N LYS A 83 3.91 0.44 -5.84
CA LYS A 83 3.67 1.79 -5.29
C LYS A 83 3.24 1.72 -3.82
N ARG A 84 2.35 0.79 -3.49
CA ARG A 84 1.87 0.61 -2.12
C ARG A 84 2.96 0.09 -1.19
N ARG A 85 3.74 -0.92 -1.58
CA ARG A 85 4.87 -1.45 -0.80
C ARG A 85 5.89 -0.36 -0.49
N VAL A 86 6.25 0.46 -1.47
CA VAL A 86 7.16 1.60 -1.27
C VAL A 86 6.61 2.57 -0.22
N SER A 87 5.31 2.89 -0.29
CA SER A 87 4.69 3.78 0.70
C SER A 87 4.64 3.18 2.11
N LEU A 88 4.30 1.89 2.23
CA LEU A 88 4.20 1.19 3.51
C LEU A 88 5.57 1.01 4.17
N LYS A 89 6.60 0.64 3.40
CA LYS A 89 7.98 0.55 3.92
C LYS A 89 8.45 1.89 4.49
N LYS A 90 8.12 3.00 3.83
CA LYS A 90 8.42 4.35 4.34
C LYS A 90 7.66 4.68 5.63
N LEU A 91 6.42 4.22 5.76
CA LEU A 91 5.60 4.42 6.96
C LEU A 91 6.07 3.56 8.13
N ALA A 92 6.38 2.29 7.88
CA ALA A 92 6.94 1.37 8.88
C ALA A 92 8.31 1.84 9.40
N ALA A 93 9.12 2.45 8.54
CA ALA A 93 10.42 3.00 8.92
C ALA A 93 10.35 4.35 9.66
N LYS A 94 9.17 4.98 9.83
CA LYS A 94 9.04 6.20 10.63
C LYS A 94 9.22 5.85 12.11
N GLN A 95 10.47 5.94 12.57
CA GLN A 95 10.76 6.04 13.99
C GLN A 95 10.01 7.27 14.53
N THR A 96 9.18 7.10 15.57
CA THR A 96 8.55 8.21 16.29
C THR A 96 9.65 9.23 16.60
N ARG A 97 9.57 10.41 15.97
CA ARG A 97 10.50 11.50 16.23
C ARG A 97 10.57 11.66 17.75
N PRO A 98 11.75 11.68 18.39
CA PRO A 98 11.85 12.02 19.80
C PRO A 98 11.13 13.35 19.95
N VAL A 99 9.97 13.35 20.62
CA VAL A 99 9.32 14.59 21.01
C VAL A 99 10.34 15.25 21.91
N GLN A 100 11.02 16.29 21.40
CA GLN A 100 11.85 17.11 22.28
C GLN A 100 10.93 17.53 23.43
N PRO A 101 11.30 17.30 24.70
CA PRO A 101 10.56 17.80 25.83
C PRO A 101 10.42 19.30 25.64
N VAL A 102 9.25 19.75 25.22
CA VAL A 102 8.91 21.16 25.20
C VAL A 102 8.91 21.56 26.67
N ALA A 103 9.96 22.27 27.09
CA ALA A 103 10.04 22.78 28.45
C ALA A 103 8.75 23.56 28.74
N PRO A 104 8.04 23.29 29.86
CA PRO A 104 6.87 24.06 30.23
C PRO A 104 7.27 25.53 30.27
N ARG A 105 6.52 26.37 29.55
CA ARG A 105 6.74 27.82 29.56
C ARG A 105 6.63 28.28 31.02
N PRO A 106 7.64 28.98 31.59
CA PRO A 106 7.56 29.46 32.96
C PRO A 106 6.31 30.33 33.10
N GLU A 107 5.41 29.92 33.97
CA GLU A 107 4.20 30.67 34.29
C GLU A 107 4.64 32.04 34.81
N ALA A 108 4.16 33.10 34.16
CA ALA A 108 4.46 34.47 34.56
C ALA A 108 4.01 34.67 36.00
N ILE A 109 5.00 34.79 36.90
CA ILE A 109 4.84 35.15 38.30
C ILE A 109 3.91 36.37 38.37
N ILE A 110 2.71 36.15 38.92
CA ILE A 110 1.72 37.17 39.20
C ILE A 110 2.39 38.15 40.18
N LYS A 111 2.79 39.32 39.68
CA LYS A 111 3.23 40.41 40.54
C LYS A 111 2.02 40.86 41.36
N SER A 112 2.10 40.63 42.65
CA SER A 112 1.15 41.07 43.68
C SER A 112 0.90 42.58 43.59
N PRO A 113 -0.34 43.04 43.82
CA PRO A 113 -0.62 44.48 43.89
C PRO A 113 0.03 45.04 45.16
N MET A 114 0.96 45.98 45.00
CA MET A 114 1.47 46.76 46.12
C MET A 114 0.32 47.56 46.71
N SER A 115 -0.04 47.24 47.96
CA SER A 115 -0.86 48.10 48.80
C SER A 115 0.02 49.27 49.26
N SER A 116 -0.39 50.50 48.95
CA SER A 116 0.18 51.71 49.53
C SER A 116 -0.62 52.12 50.76
N PRO A 117 0.03 52.37 51.91
CA PRO A 117 -0.54 53.17 52.98
C PRO A 117 0.10 54.57 53.02
N GLY A 118 -0.70 55.59 53.33
CA GLY A 118 -0.24 56.93 53.73
C GLY A 118 -0.74 58.04 52.84
#